data_AF-A0A7Y5KKZ8-F1
#
_entry.id   AF-A0A7Y5KKZ8-F1
#
_cell.length_a   1.000
_cell.length_b   1.000
_cell.length_c   1.000
_cell.angle_alpha   90.00
_cell.angle_beta   90.00
_cell.angle_gamma   90.00
#
_symmetry.space_group_name_H-M   'P 1'
#
loop_
_entity.id
_entity.type
_entity.pdbx_description
1 polymer ?
#
loop_
_entity_poly.entity_id
_entity_poly.type
_entity_poly.pdbx_seq_one_letter_code
_entity_poly.pdbx_strand_id
1 'polypeptide(L)'
;MTSATTTDALTASEAAAYLHRIGVPRPEAPTLAALASLHRAHLVTVPFENLDIGLGRPIRLDRASLVRKIVAERRGGYCYELNGLFALLLRRLGYAVDLVS
;
A
#
# COMPACT_ATOMS: atom_id res chain seq x y z
N MET A 1 -8.52 23.70 -10.74
CA MET A 1 -8.03 22.58 -11.58
C MET A 1 -6.59 22.29 -11.17
N THR A 2 -6.41 21.72 -9.98
CA THR A 2 -5.10 21.52 -9.37
C THR A 2 -4.57 20.16 -9.78
N SER A 3 -3.49 20.16 -10.55
CA SER A 3 -2.75 18.99 -10.97
C SER A 3 -2.22 18.25 -9.73
N ALA A 4 -2.77 17.08 -9.42
CA ALA A 4 -2.26 16.22 -8.35
C ALA A 4 -0.93 15.64 -8.80
N THR A 5 0.13 16.05 -8.11
CA THR A 5 1.51 15.63 -8.30
C THR A 5 1.63 14.10 -8.22
N THR A 6 2.41 13.54 -9.16
CA THR A 6 2.76 12.12 -9.33
C THR A 6 3.28 11.39 -8.08
N THR A 7 3.50 12.09 -6.96
CA THR A 7 4.04 11.56 -5.70
C THR A 7 2.98 10.92 -4.79
N ASP A 8 1.70 11.21 -4.99
CA ASP A 8 0.63 10.87 -4.03
C ASP A 8 -0.08 9.54 -4.32
N ALA A 9 0.41 8.77 -5.30
CA ALA A 9 -0.11 7.46 -5.68
C ALA A 9 0.99 6.52 -6.21
N LEU A 10 0.71 5.21 -6.25
CA LEU A 10 1.58 4.24 -6.90
C LEU A 10 1.62 4.42 -8.43
N THR A 11 2.72 4.04 -9.08
CA THR A 11 2.74 3.87 -10.54
C THR A 11 1.82 2.72 -10.97
N ALA A 12 1.59 2.57 -12.28
CA ALA A 12 0.86 1.41 -12.81
C ALA A 12 1.54 0.08 -12.44
N SER A 13 2.87 0.00 -12.58
CA SER A 13 3.64 -1.22 -12.32
C SER A 13 3.73 -1.54 -10.83
N GLU A 14 3.88 -0.53 -9.96
CA GLU A 14 3.88 -0.70 -8.51
C GLU A 14 2.51 -1.21 -8.01
N ALA A 15 1.42 -0.64 -8.52
CA ALA A 15 0.07 -1.11 -8.17
C ALA A 15 -0.17 -2.55 -8.66
N ALA A 16 0.28 -2.89 -9.87
CA ALA A 16 0.18 -4.26 -10.38
C ALA A 16 0.98 -5.24 -9.52
N ALA A 17 2.20 -4.89 -9.13
CA ALA A 17 3.04 -5.71 -8.26
C ALA A 17 2.40 -5.89 -6.87
N TYR A 18 1.78 -4.85 -6.32
CA TYR A 18 1.12 -4.92 -5.02
C TYR A 18 -0.15 -5.78 -5.08
N LEU A 19 -1.00 -5.60 -6.09
CA LEU A 19 -2.18 -6.45 -6.32
C LEU A 19 -1.79 -7.92 -6.48
N HIS A 20 -0.71 -8.19 -7.24
CA HIS A 20 -0.14 -9.52 -7.36
C HIS A 20 0.37 -10.06 -6.01
N ARG A 21 1.07 -9.24 -5.20
CA ARG A 21 1.57 -9.61 -3.86
C ARG A 21 0.46 -10.04 -2.90
N ILE A 22 -0.72 -9.42 -2.99
CA ILE A 22 -1.88 -9.72 -2.14
C ILE A 22 -2.88 -10.68 -2.81
N GLY A 23 -2.61 -11.13 -4.05
CA GLY A 23 -3.36 -12.19 -4.73
C GLY A 23 -4.74 -11.78 -5.23
N VAL A 24 -4.94 -10.51 -5.60
CA VAL A 24 -6.22 -10.02 -6.12
C VAL A 24 -6.06 -9.36 -7.49
N PRO A 25 -7.05 -9.50 -8.40
CA PRO A 25 -7.03 -8.78 -9.66
C PRO A 25 -7.25 -7.28 -9.44
N ARG A 26 -6.91 -6.48 -10.45
CA ARG A 26 -7.26 -5.05 -10.45
C ARG A 26 -8.78 -4.90 -10.52
N PRO A 27 -9.43 -4.16 -9.60
CA PRO A 27 -10.87 -3.89 -9.70
C PRO A 27 -11.18 -2.97 -10.87
N GLU A 28 -12.36 -3.13 -11.47
CA GLU A 28 -12.85 -2.28 -12.56
C GLU A 28 -13.22 -0.87 -12.08
N ALA A 29 -13.69 -0.74 -10.83
CA ALA A 29 -14.12 0.52 -10.24
C ALA A 29 -13.88 0.56 -8.71
N PRO A 30 -13.74 1.75 -8.11
CA PRO A 30 -13.50 1.93 -6.67
C PRO A 30 -14.78 1.76 -5.84
N THR A 31 -15.28 0.53 -5.73
CA THR A 31 -16.52 0.21 -5.01
C THR A 31 -16.25 -0.27 -3.58
N LEU A 32 -17.27 -0.22 -2.71
CA LEU A 32 -17.17 -0.76 -1.35
C LEU A 32 -16.80 -2.27 -1.35
N ALA A 33 -17.37 -3.04 -2.27
CA ALA A 33 -17.07 -4.46 -2.40
C ALA A 33 -15.61 -4.71 -2.80
N ALA A 34 -15.09 -3.91 -3.75
CA ALA A 34 -13.68 -3.97 -4.13
C ALA A 34 -12.77 -3.57 -2.97
N LEU A 35 -13.11 -2.51 -2.22
CA LEU A 35 -12.35 -2.08 -1.04
C LEU A 35 -12.29 -3.17 0.03
N ALA A 36 -13.42 -3.81 0.34
CA ALA A 36 -13.47 -4.89 1.32
C ALA A 36 -12.60 -6.09 0.90
N SER A 37 -12.63 -6.45 -0.40
CA SER A 37 -11.78 -7.51 -0.96
C SER A 37 -10.29 -7.16 -0.87
N LEU A 38 -9.90 -5.94 -1.27
CA LEU A 38 -8.53 -5.46 -1.20
C LEU A 38 -8.00 -5.46 0.23
N HIS A 39 -8.80 -4.94 1.17
CA HIS A 39 -8.43 -4.85 2.57
C HIS A 39 -8.27 -6.24 3.18
N ARG A 40 -9.23 -7.15 2.95
CA ARG A 40 -9.13 -8.54 3.42
C ARG A 40 -7.89 -9.24 2.87
N ALA A 41 -7.62 -9.09 1.57
CA ALA A 41 -6.45 -9.67 0.93
C ALA A 41 -5.14 -9.14 1.53
N HIS A 42 -5.05 -7.83 1.79
CA HIS A 42 -3.92 -7.23 2.48
C HIS A 42 -3.70 -7.86 3.87
N LEU A 43 -4.76 -7.89 4.70
CA LEU A 43 -4.69 -8.41 6.08
C LEU A 43 -4.19 -9.86 6.16
N VAL A 44 -4.62 -10.72 5.24
CA VAL A 44 -4.26 -12.15 5.28
C VAL A 44 -2.92 -12.46 4.59
N THR A 45 -2.31 -11.50 3.90
CA THR A 45 -1.07 -11.74 3.11
C THR A 45 0.13 -10.89 3.54
N VAL A 46 -0.09 -9.73 4.17
CA VAL A 46 0.96 -8.79 4.58
C VAL A 46 1.07 -8.80 6.11
N PRO A 47 2.20 -9.25 6.68
CA PRO A 47 2.36 -9.30 8.13
C PRO A 47 2.36 -7.91 8.77
N PHE A 48 1.86 -7.82 9.99
CA PHE A 48 2.17 -6.71 10.90
C PHE A 48 3.45 -7.05 11.66
N GLU A 49 4.44 -6.16 11.64
CA GLU A 49 5.73 -6.38 12.30
C GLU A 49 6.48 -5.08 12.60
N ASN A 50 7.41 -5.16 13.55
CA ASN A 50 8.28 -4.06 13.98
C ASN A 50 9.77 -4.48 14.04
N LEU A 51 10.17 -5.48 13.25
CA LEU A 51 11.49 -6.10 13.33
C LEU A 51 12.62 -5.10 13.05
N ASP A 52 12.39 -4.17 12.12
CA ASP A 52 13.38 -3.15 11.79
C ASP A 52 13.70 -2.23 12.97
N ILE A 53 12.74 -1.97 13.87
CA ILE A 53 12.97 -1.20 15.10
C ILE A 53 13.93 -1.96 16.03
N GLY A 54 13.65 -3.23 16.29
CA GLY A 54 14.51 -4.07 17.14
C GLY A 54 15.92 -4.27 16.55
N LEU A 55 16.06 -4.18 15.23
CA LEU A 55 17.33 -4.27 14.51
C LEU A 55 18.03 -2.91 14.33
N GLY A 56 17.49 -1.82 14.88
CA GLY A 56 18.06 -0.47 14.74
C GLY A 56 18.09 0.05 13.30
N ARG A 57 17.24 -0.50 12.42
CA ARG A 57 17.13 -0.10 11.01
C ARG A 57 16.18 1.10 10.89
N PRO A 58 16.51 2.10 10.06
CA PRO A 58 15.65 3.27 9.90
C PRO A 58 14.32 2.90 9.22
N ILE A 59 13.21 3.40 9.78
CA ILE A 59 11.90 3.31 9.14
C ILE A 59 11.76 4.43 8.11
N ARG A 60 11.46 4.07 6.86
CA ARG A 60 11.28 5.01 5.75
C ARG A 60 9.87 4.91 5.21
N LEU A 61 9.17 6.05 5.18
CA LEU A 61 7.77 6.12 4.76
C LEU A 61 7.61 6.65 3.32
N ASP A 62 8.71 6.86 2.60
CA ASP A 62 8.63 7.22 1.18
C ASP A 62 8.15 6.02 0.35
N ARG A 63 7.41 6.31 -0.73
CA ARG A 63 6.80 5.32 -1.62
C ARG A 63 7.78 4.24 -2.09
N ALA A 64 8.99 4.60 -2.50
CA ALA A 64 9.95 3.66 -3.05
C ALA A 64 10.44 2.68 -1.97
N SER A 65 10.73 3.18 -0.77
CA SER A 65 11.08 2.33 0.38
C SER A 65 9.96 1.37 0.77
N LEU A 66 8.71 1.86 0.83
CA LEU A 66 7.55 1.04 1.19
C LEU A 66 7.26 -0.05 0.16
N VAL A 67 7.27 0.28 -1.14
CA VAL A 67 7.08 -0.70 -2.22
C VAL A 67 8.18 -1.77 -2.16
N ARG A 68 9.45 -1.37 -2.03
CA ARG A 68 10.55 -2.33 -1.94
C ARG A 68 10.35 -3.28 -0.76
N LYS A 69 10.11 -2.76 0.44
CA LYS A 69 9.98 -3.57 1.66
C LYS A 69 8.77 -4.50 1.62
N ILE A 70 7.57 -3.95 1.42
CA ILE A 70 6.32 -4.69 1.60
C ILE A 70 6.00 -5.55 0.37
N VAL A 71 6.23 -5.02 -0.84
CA VAL A 71 5.87 -5.70 -2.09
C VAL A 71 7.00 -6.60 -2.57
N ALA A 72 8.21 -6.03 -2.79
CA ALA A 72 9.31 -6.78 -3.41
C ALA A 72 9.97 -7.77 -2.42
N GLU A 73 10.30 -7.32 -1.21
CA GLU A 73 10.93 -8.16 -0.17
C GLU A 73 9.91 -8.99 0.62
N ARG A 74 8.61 -8.81 0.33
CA ARG A 74 7.48 -9.51 0.96
C ARG A 74 7.43 -9.39 2.49
N ARG A 75 8.05 -8.34 3.06
CA ARG A 75 8.03 -8.04 4.49
C ARG A 75 6.73 -7.39 4.92
N GLY A 76 6.56 -7.25 6.23
CA GLY A 76 5.46 -6.51 6.84
C GLY A 76 5.86 -5.08 7.19
N GLY A 77 5.10 -4.46 8.08
CA GLY A 77 5.44 -3.20 8.73
C GLY A 77 4.44 -2.89 9.84
N TYR A 78 4.61 -1.75 10.50
CA TYR A 78 3.63 -1.26 11.46
C TYR A 78 2.58 -0.34 10.79
N CYS A 79 1.73 0.32 11.59
CA CYS A 79 0.58 1.08 11.07
C CYS A 79 0.96 2.15 10.02
N TYR A 80 1.99 2.97 10.25
CA TYR A 80 2.37 4.02 9.30
C TYR A 80 2.86 3.47 7.94
N GLU A 81 3.55 2.33 7.94
CA GLU A 81 4.04 1.70 6.72
C GLU A 81 2.91 1.03 5.94
N LEU A 82 2.10 0.21 6.63
CA LEU A 82 1.03 -0.56 5.99
C LEU A 82 -0.10 0.36 5.51
N ASN A 83 -0.59 1.25 6.36
CA ASN A 83 -1.68 2.17 5.99
C ASN A 83 -1.21 3.19 4.95
N GLY A 84 0.04 3.67 5.06
CA GLY A 84 0.62 4.57 4.07
C GLY A 84 0.69 3.93 2.69
N LEU A 85 1.22 2.71 2.59
CA LEU A 85 1.30 2.00 1.31
C LEU A 85 -0.09 1.64 0.76
N PHE A 86 -1.02 1.22 1.64
CA PHE A 86 -2.38 0.91 1.22
C PHE A 86 -3.12 2.15 0.70
N ALA A 87 -2.94 3.32 1.33
CA ALA A 87 -3.49 4.58 0.84
C ALA A 87 -2.99 4.93 -0.57
N LEU A 88 -1.69 4.75 -0.85
CA LEU A 88 -1.12 4.96 -2.19
C LEU A 88 -1.71 4.02 -3.24
N LEU A 89 -2.00 2.77 -2.87
CA LEU A 89 -2.70 1.82 -3.74
C LEU A 89 -4.14 2.27 -4.00
N LEU A 90 -4.89 2.62 -2.96
CA LEU A 90 -6.29 3.04 -3.08
C LEU A 90 -6.42 4.30 -3.96
N ARG A 91 -5.57 5.31 -3.76
CA ARG A 91 -5.54 6.50 -4.64
C ARG A 91 -5.25 6.12 -6.09
N ARG A 92 -4.33 5.18 -6.33
CA ARG A 92 -4.03 4.68 -7.69
C ARG A 92 -5.20 3.93 -8.33
N LEU A 93 -6.07 3.33 -7.52
CA LEU A 93 -7.29 2.65 -7.95
C LEU A 93 -8.49 3.60 -8.09
N GLY A 94 -8.32 4.90 -7.82
CA GLY A 94 -9.35 5.92 -8.00
C GLY A 94 -10.23 6.16 -6.76
N TYR A 95 -9.85 5.64 -5.59
CA TYR A 95 -10.52 6.01 -4.34
C TYR A 95 -10.07 7.40 -3.88
N ALA A 96 -11.00 8.16 -3.28
CA ALA A 96 -10.66 9.32 -2.47
C ALA A 96 -10.17 8.86 -1.10
N VAL A 97 -9.00 9.32 -0.66
CA VAL A 97 -8.35 8.83 0.57
C VAL A 97 -7.71 9.98 1.34
N ASP A 98 -8.21 10.18 2.55
CA ASP A 98 -7.63 11.07 3.55
C ASP A 98 -6.94 10.25 4.64
N LEU A 99 -5.78 10.72 5.09
CA LEU A 99 -5.06 10.10 6.21
C LEU A 99 -5.52 10.73 7.51
N VAL A 100 -5.71 9.90 8.54
CA VAL A 100 -6.16 10.31 9.88
C VAL A 100 -5.23 9.74 10.95
N SER A 101 -5.10 10.44 12.07
CA SER A 101 -4.23 10.09 13.21
C SER A 101 -4.88 10.40 14.54
#